data_AF-Q092M6-F1
#
_entry.id   AF-Q092M6-F1
#
_cell.length_a   1.000
_cell.length_b   1.000
_cell.length_c   1.000
_cell.angle_alpha   90.00
_cell.angle_beta   90.00
_cell.angle_gamma   90.00
#
_symmetry.space_group_name_H-M   'P 1'
#
loop_
_entity.id
_entity.type
_entity.pdbx_description
1 polymer ?
#
loop_
_entity_poly.entity_id
_entity_poly.type
_entity_poly.pdbx_seq_one_letter_code
_entity_poly.pdbx_strand_id
1 'polypeptide(L)'
;MSQEPLRPGGKAPPTLVEVLLQIRSDMRIRQSPPYLYLGIPHAGRVRCFTQGYSWCARHLGMDEGQDQLFFLWLRDVKKALPAEGWAEAYLRELDGDHTRAVRKYLDFVAEFRGLSPEELAAMPLNTEEKSRLGRAPSMRSTPALLLTLDEMLEIRRVGRILMYIGEARVERMAGYIDGYRLCLSLAGLKDEEYLRFERWLQDTSRVPLGHTWEDAFLQAAHGDHEAAIHRLLDCGAEFRALSSAC
;
A
#
# COMPACT_ATOMS: atom_id res chain seq x y z
N MET A 1 16.57 27.64 -23.88
CA MET A 1 16.85 26.24 -23.53
C MET A 1 15.55 25.62 -23.05
N SER A 2 14.83 25.00 -23.98
CA SER A 2 13.54 24.39 -23.72
C SER A 2 13.76 23.09 -22.93
N GLN A 3 13.20 23.01 -21.73
CA GLN A 3 13.13 21.73 -21.00
C GLN A 3 12.16 20.83 -21.75
N GLU A 4 12.69 19.72 -22.27
CA GLU A 4 11.90 18.62 -22.81
C GLU A 4 11.05 18.03 -21.68
N PRO A 5 9.71 17.92 -21.83
CA PRO A 5 8.90 17.23 -20.86
C PRO A 5 9.27 15.74 -20.89
N LEU A 6 9.73 15.22 -19.75
CA LEU A 6 9.90 13.79 -19.52
C LEU A 6 8.61 13.07 -19.95
N ARG A 7 8.68 12.35 -21.09
CA ARG A 7 7.64 11.39 -21.47
C ARG A 7 7.55 10.36 -20.35
N PRO A 8 6.36 10.04 -19.79
CA PRO A 8 6.26 8.98 -18.82
C PRO A 8 6.46 7.66 -19.57
N GLY A 9 7.70 7.16 -19.57
CA GLY A 9 8.04 5.82 -20.04
C GLY A 9 7.58 4.71 -19.09
N GLY A 10 6.75 5.04 -18.09
CA GLY A 10 6.20 4.08 -17.15
C GLY A 10 5.16 3.20 -17.82
N LYS A 11 5.24 1.89 -17.60
CA LYS A 11 4.18 0.97 -17.99
C LYS A 11 3.03 1.12 -16.99
N ALA A 12 1.80 0.85 -17.41
CA ALA A 12 0.72 0.69 -16.44
C ALA A 12 1.09 -0.50 -15.54
N PRO A 13 1.16 -0.33 -14.20
CA PRO A 13 1.37 -1.44 -13.30
C PRO A 13 0.14 -2.35 -13.34
N PRO A 14 0.27 -3.63 -12.95
CA PRO A 14 -0.88 -4.50 -12.74
C PRO A 14 -1.89 -3.86 -11.77
N THR A 15 -3.15 -4.22 -11.90
CA THR A 15 -4.18 -3.84 -10.91
C THR A 15 -3.86 -4.44 -9.54
N LEU A 16 -4.35 -3.85 -8.45
CA LEU A 16 -4.13 -4.43 -7.12
C LEU A 16 -4.74 -5.83 -7.03
N VAL A 17 -5.88 -6.06 -7.68
CA VAL A 17 -6.50 -7.39 -7.78
C VAL A 17 -5.52 -8.39 -8.37
N GLU A 18 -4.82 -8.08 -9.46
CA GLU A 18 -3.80 -8.96 -10.05
C GLU A 18 -2.61 -9.21 -9.11
N VAL A 19 -2.13 -8.16 -8.42
CA VAL A 19 -1.06 -8.30 -7.41
C VAL A 19 -1.50 -9.21 -6.26
N LEU A 20 -2.72 -9.06 -5.76
CA LEU A 20 -3.28 -9.90 -4.70
C LEU A 20 -3.46 -11.35 -5.14
N LEU A 21 -3.83 -11.59 -6.41
CA LEU A 21 -3.86 -12.95 -6.97
C LEU A 21 -2.48 -13.59 -7.05
N GLN A 22 -1.45 -12.81 -7.40
CA GLN A 22 -0.08 -13.30 -7.37
C GLN A 22 0.37 -13.64 -5.95
N ILE A 23 0.10 -12.77 -4.97
CA ILE A 23 0.37 -13.04 -3.54
C ILE A 23 -0.33 -14.33 -3.11
N ARG A 24 -1.59 -14.53 -3.50
CA ARG A 24 -2.34 -15.76 -3.20
C ARG A 24 -1.69 -16.99 -3.81
N SER A 25 -1.25 -16.90 -5.06
CA SER A 25 -0.53 -17.99 -5.75
C SER A 25 0.74 -18.35 -4.99
N ASP A 26 1.54 -17.35 -4.63
CA ASP A 26 2.77 -17.52 -3.87
C ASP A 26 2.52 -18.17 -2.50
N MET A 27 1.47 -17.75 -1.79
CA MET A 27 1.09 -18.32 -0.49
C MET A 27 0.59 -19.78 -0.56
N ARG A 28 0.19 -20.25 -1.75
CA ARG A 28 -0.20 -21.64 -2.00
C ARG A 28 0.99 -22.50 -2.40
N ILE A 29 1.87 -21.97 -3.25
CA ILE A 29 3.06 -22.67 -3.71
C ILE A 29 4.08 -22.79 -2.57
N ARG A 30 4.29 -21.71 -1.82
CA ARG A 30 5.19 -21.70 -0.67
C ARG A 30 4.42 -22.15 0.57
N GLN A 31 4.76 -23.33 1.08
CA GLN A 31 4.17 -23.87 2.30
C GLN A 31 4.61 -23.12 3.56
N SER A 32 5.69 -22.31 3.48
CA SER A 32 6.27 -21.57 4.59
C SER A 32 6.74 -20.15 4.19
N PRO A 33 6.68 -19.17 5.11
CA PRO A 33 7.20 -17.80 4.90
C PRO A 33 8.73 -17.75 4.87
N PRO A 34 9.34 -16.66 4.37
CA PRO A 34 8.70 -15.44 3.87
C PRO A 34 8.20 -15.54 2.41
N TYR A 35 7.07 -14.87 2.15
CA TYR A 35 6.53 -14.70 0.80
C TYR A 35 7.21 -13.50 0.11
N LEU A 36 7.29 -13.55 -1.22
CA LEU A 36 8.12 -12.63 -2.03
C LEU A 36 7.80 -11.14 -1.81
N TYR A 37 6.55 -10.80 -1.52
CA TYR A 37 6.06 -9.41 -1.46
C TYR A 37 5.77 -8.88 -0.05
N LEU A 38 5.62 -9.77 0.94
CA LEU A 38 5.01 -9.40 2.24
C LEU A 38 5.81 -9.88 3.44
N GLY A 39 6.79 -10.75 3.25
CA GLY A 39 7.43 -11.44 4.37
C GLY A 39 6.47 -12.41 5.06
N ILE A 40 6.35 -12.30 6.39
CA ILE A 40 5.39 -13.08 7.19
C ILE A 40 3.99 -12.45 7.03
N PRO A 41 2.95 -13.23 6.71
CA PRO A 41 1.62 -12.69 6.41
C PRO A 41 0.96 -12.15 7.69
N HIS A 42 1.01 -10.83 7.85
CA HIS A 42 0.34 -10.11 8.93
C HIS A 42 -0.86 -9.34 8.36
N ALA A 43 -2.08 -9.68 8.76
CA ALA A 43 -3.31 -9.07 8.24
C ALA A 43 -3.30 -7.52 8.21
N GLY A 44 -2.80 -6.86 9.27
CA GLY A 44 -2.65 -5.40 9.29
C GLY A 44 -1.64 -4.88 8.26
N ARG A 45 -0.51 -5.58 8.06
CA ARG A 45 0.50 -5.22 7.04
C ARG A 45 -0.09 -5.36 5.65
N VAL A 46 -0.80 -6.45 5.37
CA VAL A 46 -1.46 -6.69 4.08
C VAL A 46 -2.54 -5.66 3.80
N ARG A 47 -3.38 -5.33 4.78
CA ARG A 47 -4.38 -4.26 4.65
C ARG A 47 -3.71 -2.94 4.22
N CYS A 48 -2.66 -2.53 4.91
CA CYS A 48 -2.01 -1.26 4.59
C CYS A 48 -1.17 -1.32 3.31
N PHE A 49 -0.62 -2.49 2.96
CA PHE A 49 -0.04 -2.75 1.64
C PHE A 49 -1.04 -2.49 0.51
N THR A 50 -2.27 -3.01 0.63
CA THR A 50 -3.31 -2.71 -0.37
C THR A 50 -3.60 -1.22 -0.47
N GLN A 51 -3.64 -0.52 0.66
CA GLN A 51 -3.87 0.92 0.70
C GLN A 51 -2.74 1.72 0.04
N GLY A 52 -1.49 1.42 0.37
CA GLY A 52 -0.31 2.09 -0.20
C GLY A 52 -0.18 1.87 -1.70
N TYR A 53 -0.45 0.65 -2.17
CA TYR A 53 -0.49 0.33 -3.60
C TYR A 53 -1.56 1.14 -4.34
N SER A 54 -2.82 1.11 -3.85
CA SER A 54 -3.90 1.86 -4.49
C SER A 54 -3.67 3.38 -4.42
N TRP A 55 -3.03 3.88 -3.37
CA TRP A 55 -2.69 5.31 -3.26
C TRP A 55 -1.67 5.73 -4.32
N CYS A 56 -0.60 4.93 -4.50
CA CYS A 56 0.36 5.14 -5.58
C CYS A 56 -0.30 5.06 -6.95
N ALA A 57 -1.14 4.05 -7.21
CA ALA A 57 -1.84 3.91 -8.48
C ALA A 57 -2.71 5.13 -8.81
N ARG A 58 -3.37 5.73 -7.80
CA ARG A 58 -4.11 6.99 -7.95
C ARG A 58 -3.21 8.17 -8.27
N HIS A 59 -2.07 8.30 -7.60
CA HIS A 59 -1.10 9.37 -7.90
C HIS A 59 -0.56 9.27 -9.34
N LEU A 60 -0.37 8.05 -9.83
CA LEU A 60 0.04 7.82 -11.22
C LEU A 60 -1.11 8.00 -12.22
N GLY A 61 -2.35 8.21 -11.76
CA GLY A 61 -3.53 8.28 -12.62
C GLY A 61 -3.89 6.95 -13.28
N MET A 62 -3.46 5.84 -12.67
CA MET A 62 -3.58 4.47 -13.17
C MET A 62 -4.61 3.64 -12.37
N ASP A 63 -5.46 4.29 -11.57
CA ASP A 63 -6.58 3.63 -10.90
C ASP A 63 -7.69 3.33 -11.93
N GLU A 64 -7.72 2.08 -12.41
CA GLU A 64 -8.72 1.59 -13.36
C GLU A 64 -10.07 1.26 -12.71
N GLY A 65 -10.24 1.51 -11.41
CA GLY A 65 -11.50 1.28 -10.70
C GLY A 65 -11.84 -0.19 -10.41
N GLN A 66 -11.06 -1.15 -10.91
CA GLN A 66 -11.16 -2.58 -10.56
C GLN A 66 -11.10 -2.81 -9.05
N ASP A 67 -10.17 -2.11 -8.38
CA ASP A 67 -10.00 -2.18 -6.93
C ASP A 67 -11.25 -1.67 -6.20
N GLN A 68 -11.80 -0.55 -6.69
CA GLN A 68 -13.01 0.04 -6.16
C GLN A 68 -14.21 -0.90 -6.34
N LEU A 69 -14.34 -1.55 -7.50
CA LEU A 69 -15.37 -2.56 -7.75
C LEU A 69 -15.24 -3.74 -6.79
N PHE A 70 -14.03 -4.25 -6.57
CA PHE A 70 -13.80 -5.33 -5.62
C PHE A 70 -14.26 -4.93 -4.21
N PHE A 71 -13.90 -3.73 -3.73
CA PHE A 71 -14.34 -3.25 -2.41
C PHE A 71 -15.85 -3.10 -2.30
N LEU A 72 -16.51 -2.57 -3.34
CA LEU A 72 -17.97 -2.44 -3.39
C LEU A 72 -18.66 -3.80 -3.39
N TRP A 73 -18.14 -4.75 -4.17
CA TRP A 73 -18.64 -6.13 -4.20
C TRP A 73 -18.49 -6.80 -2.83
N LEU A 74 -17.31 -6.68 -2.21
CA LEU A 74 -17.03 -7.28 -0.90
C LEU A 74 -17.95 -6.70 0.19
N ARG A 75 -18.23 -5.40 0.13
CA ARG A 75 -19.12 -4.68 1.06
C ARG A 75 -20.59 -4.99 0.84
N ASP A 76 -21.09 -4.83 -0.38
CA ASP A 76 -22.54 -4.78 -0.64
C ASP A 76 -23.11 -6.14 -1.04
N VAL A 77 -22.34 -6.93 -1.78
CA VAL A 77 -22.78 -8.26 -2.24
C VAL A 77 -22.40 -9.31 -1.21
N LYS A 78 -21.13 -9.37 -0.82
CA LYS A 78 -20.64 -10.35 0.16
C LYS A 78 -20.94 -9.99 1.60
N LYS A 79 -21.18 -8.71 1.90
CA LYS A 79 -21.36 -8.21 3.28
C LYS A 79 -20.21 -8.64 4.19
N ALA A 80 -19.01 -8.73 3.61
CA ALA A 80 -17.81 -9.26 4.25
C ALA A 80 -16.76 -8.16 4.51
N LEU A 81 -17.15 -6.89 4.34
CA LEU A 81 -16.34 -5.73 4.70
C LEU A 81 -17.03 -4.91 5.80
N PRO A 82 -16.81 -5.26 7.08
CA PRO A 82 -17.38 -4.52 8.19
C PRO A 82 -16.69 -3.16 8.38
N ALA A 83 -17.30 -2.29 9.18
CA ALA A 83 -16.87 -0.89 9.33
C ALA A 83 -15.43 -0.74 9.86
N GLU A 84 -14.99 -1.65 10.73
CA GLU A 84 -13.61 -1.70 11.23
C GLU A 84 -12.57 -2.10 10.15
N GLY A 85 -13.02 -2.68 9.03
CA GLY A 85 -12.18 -3.26 7.98
C GLY A 85 -12.11 -4.79 8.05
N TRP A 86 -11.68 -5.41 6.94
CA TRP A 86 -11.62 -6.87 6.83
C TRP A 86 -10.58 -7.51 7.74
N ALA A 87 -9.44 -6.85 7.98
CA ALA A 87 -8.31 -7.44 8.69
C ALA A 87 -8.67 -7.73 10.15
N GLU A 88 -9.25 -6.74 10.83
CA GLU A 88 -9.69 -6.83 12.22
C GLU A 88 -10.82 -7.84 12.39
N ALA A 89 -11.79 -7.84 11.46
CA ALA A 89 -12.91 -8.76 11.51
C ALA A 89 -12.50 -10.21 11.29
N TYR A 90 -11.66 -10.48 10.29
CA TYR A 90 -11.21 -11.84 10.01
C TYR A 90 -10.25 -12.35 11.08
N LEU A 91 -9.41 -11.49 11.67
CA LEU A 91 -8.62 -11.87 12.84
C LEU A 91 -9.52 -12.28 14.02
N ARG A 92 -10.58 -11.52 14.30
CA ARG A 92 -11.52 -11.85 15.38
C ARG A 92 -12.22 -13.19 15.11
N GLU A 93 -12.61 -13.45 13.87
CA GLU A 93 -13.26 -14.70 13.46
C GLU A 93 -12.32 -15.91 13.52
N LEU A 94 -11.03 -15.70 13.27
CA LEU A 94 -10.03 -16.75 13.12
C LEU A 94 -9.06 -16.81 14.30
N ASP A 95 -9.52 -16.40 15.49
CA ASP A 95 -8.76 -16.48 16.75
C ASP A 95 -7.36 -15.83 16.69
N GLY A 96 -7.22 -14.75 15.92
CA GLY A 96 -5.96 -14.03 15.74
C GLY A 96 -5.01 -14.64 14.71
N ASP A 97 -5.41 -15.68 13.97
CA ASP A 97 -4.57 -16.28 12.93
C ASP A 97 -4.47 -15.38 11.69
N HIS A 98 -3.37 -14.59 11.64
CA HIS A 98 -3.10 -13.69 10.53
C HIS A 98 -2.96 -14.41 9.19
N THR A 99 -2.39 -15.61 9.15
CA THR A 99 -2.20 -16.34 7.89
C THR A 99 -3.53 -16.76 7.32
N ARG A 100 -4.42 -17.32 8.15
CA ARG A 100 -5.78 -17.70 7.74
C ARG A 100 -6.62 -16.47 7.38
N ALA A 101 -6.50 -15.37 8.13
CA ALA A 101 -7.21 -14.12 7.82
C ALA A 101 -6.81 -13.53 6.47
N VAL A 102 -5.50 -13.49 6.17
CA VAL A 102 -5.00 -13.07 4.85
C VAL A 102 -5.48 -14.00 3.76
N ARG A 103 -5.39 -15.33 3.95
CA ARG A 103 -5.88 -16.30 2.97
C ARG A 103 -7.37 -16.14 2.67
N LYS A 104 -8.20 -15.93 3.70
CA LYS A 104 -9.63 -15.67 3.55
C LYS A 104 -9.89 -14.44 2.68
N TYR A 105 -9.21 -13.33 2.95
CA TYR A 105 -9.32 -12.12 2.12
C TYR A 105 -8.90 -12.38 0.67
N LEU A 106 -7.78 -13.07 0.48
CA LEU A 106 -7.28 -13.41 -0.85
C LEU A 106 -8.21 -14.38 -1.61
N ASP A 107 -8.93 -15.27 -0.92
CA ASP A 107 -9.94 -16.12 -1.55
C ASP A 107 -11.15 -15.32 -2.05
N PHE A 108 -11.52 -14.21 -1.40
CA PHE A 108 -12.51 -13.28 -1.95
C PHE A 108 -12.00 -12.55 -3.19
N VAL A 109 -10.71 -12.19 -3.25
CA VAL A 109 -10.09 -11.64 -4.47
C VAL A 109 -10.14 -12.68 -5.60
N ALA A 110 -9.77 -13.92 -5.26
CA ALA A 110 -10.11 -15.19 -5.90
C ALA A 110 -11.44 -15.17 -6.66
N GLU A 111 -12.48 -15.11 -5.84
CA GLU A 111 -13.86 -15.22 -6.24
C GLU A 111 -14.30 -14.02 -7.09
N PHE A 112 -13.96 -12.79 -6.69
CA PHE A 112 -14.29 -11.58 -7.44
C PHE A 112 -13.75 -11.62 -8.88
N ARG A 113 -12.50 -12.08 -9.06
CA ARG A 113 -11.90 -12.19 -10.39
C ARG A 113 -12.62 -13.19 -11.29
N GLY A 114 -13.32 -14.15 -10.70
CA GLY A 114 -14.10 -15.18 -11.38
C GLY A 114 -15.52 -14.75 -11.76
N LEU A 115 -15.96 -13.53 -11.37
CA LEU A 115 -17.28 -13.03 -11.73
C LEU A 115 -17.40 -12.77 -13.24
N SER A 116 -18.57 -13.08 -13.80
CA SER A 116 -18.89 -12.76 -15.18
C SER A 116 -19.17 -11.26 -15.38
N PRO A 117 -19.07 -10.75 -16.62
CA PRO A 117 -19.47 -9.38 -16.93
C PRO A 117 -20.92 -9.07 -16.53
N GLU A 118 -21.83 -10.04 -16.67
CA GLU A 118 -23.24 -9.92 -16.26
C GLU A 118 -23.38 -9.79 -14.74
N GLU A 119 -22.61 -10.57 -13.97
CA GLU A 119 -22.61 -10.49 -12.51
C GLU A 119 -22.06 -9.14 -12.02
N LEU A 120 -20.98 -8.65 -12.65
CA LEU A 120 -20.43 -7.32 -12.36
C LEU A 120 -21.41 -6.20 -12.73
N ALA A 121 -22.11 -6.33 -13.88
CA ALA A 121 -23.11 -5.36 -14.30
C ALA A 121 -24.37 -5.35 -13.39
N ALA A 122 -24.68 -6.48 -12.77
CA ALA A 122 -25.80 -6.63 -11.83
C ALA A 122 -25.50 -6.12 -10.42
N MET A 123 -24.26 -5.68 -10.14
CA MET A 123 -23.90 -5.15 -8.82
C MET A 123 -24.79 -3.96 -8.42
N PRO A 124 -25.21 -3.88 -7.14
CA PRO A 124 -26.12 -2.84 -6.65
C PRO A 124 -25.38 -1.50 -6.43
N LEU A 125 -24.86 -0.93 -7.51
CA LEU A 125 -24.13 0.33 -7.50
C LEU A 125 -25.11 1.51 -7.50
N ASN A 126 -24.87 2.49 -6.64
CA ASN A 126 -25.61 3.75 -6.68
C ASN A 126 -25.15 4.65 -7.85
N THR A 127 -25.91 5.72 -8.13
CA THR A 127 -25.66 6.62 -9.28
C THR A 127 -24.28 7.28 -9.22
N GLU A 128 -23.79 7.60 -8.03
CA GLU A 128 -22.48 8.20 -7.83
C GLU A 128 -21.35 7.19 -8.09
N GLU A 129 -21.49 5.96 -7.56
CA GLU A 129 -20.55 4.86 -7.77
C GLU A 129 -20.44 4.50 -9.26
N LYS A 130 -21.57 4.42 -9.98
CA LYS A 130 -21.61 4.22 -11.43
C LYS A 130 -20.89 5.35 -12.18
N SER A 131 -21.09 6.59 -11.75
CA SER A 131 -20.45 7.76 -12.36
C SER A 131 -18.94 7.78 -12.14
N ARG A 132 -18.45 7.29 -11.00
CA ARG A 132 -17.01 7.19 -10.71
C ARG A 132 -16.33 6.10 -11.55
N LEU A 133 -17.02 4.99 -11.80
CA LEU A 133 -16.51 3.88 -12.63
C LEU A 133 -16.48 4.20 -14.12
N GLY A 134 -17.45 4.98 -14.61
CA GLY A 134 -17.52 5.40 -16.01
C GLY A 134 -16.68 6.64 -16.35
N ARG A 135 -15.99 7.24 -15.37
CA ARG A 135 -15.18 8.42 -15.61
C ARG A 135 -13.82 7.97 -16.16
N ALA A 136 -13.57 8.23 -17.44
CA ALA A 136 -12.20 8.21 -17.96
C ALA A 136 -11.31 9.07 -17.03
N PRO A 137 -10.06 8.66 -16.74
CA PRO A 137 -9.17 9.44 -15.89
C PRO A 137 -9.16 10.86 -16.42
N SER A 138 -9.79 11.80 -15.71
CA SER A 138 -9.84 13.16 -16.20
C SER A 138 -8.39 13.60 -16.23
N MET A 139 -7.88 13.99 -17.40
CA MET A 139 -6.63 14.74 -17.55
C MET A 139 -6.77 16.06 -16.79
N ARG A 140 -6.74 15.99 -15.46
CA ARG A 140 -6.54 17.10 -14.56
C ARG A 140 -5.08 17.01 -14.20
N SER A 141 -4.34 18.00 -14.69
CA SER A 141 -2.96 18.38 -14.38
C SER A 141 -2.14 17.24 -13.77
N THR A 142 -1.23 16.66 -14.57
CA THR A 142 -0.27 15.63 -14.16
C THR A 142 0.06 15.80 -12.68
N PRO A 143 -0.48 14.95 -11.79
CA PRO A 143 -0.06 14.99 -10.40
C PRO A 143 1.45 14.88 -10.42
N ALA A 144 2.14 15.78 -9.70
CA ALA A 144 3.58 15.65 -9.54
C ALA A 144 3.83 14.19 -9.13
N LEU A 145 4.73 13.49 -9.84
CA LEU A 145 5.06 12.11 -9.50
C LEU A 145 5.56 12.11 -8.05
N LEU A 146 4.73 11.61 -7.13
CA LEU A 146 5.09 11.50 -5.72
C LEU A 146 5.84 10.18 -5.54
N LEU A 147 7.14 10.26 -5.29
CA LEU A 147 7.94 9.10 -4.91
C LEU A 147 7.67 8.75 -3.43
N THR A 148 8.17 7.61 -2.96
CA THR A 148 7.83 7.10 -1.61
C THR A 148 8.22 8.10 -0.52
N LEU A 149 9.36 8.77 -0.66
CA LEU A 149 9.78 9.76 0.32
C LEU A 149 8.91 11.03 0.29
N ASP A 150 8.40 11.44 -0.87
CA ASP A 150 7.44 12.55 -0.97
C ASP A 150 6.14 12.23 -0.25
N GLU A 151 5.63 11.02 -0.47
CA GLU A 151 4.44 10.53 0.21
C GLU A 151 4.62 10.50 1.73
N MET A 152 5.77 10.03 2.22
CA MET A 152 6.08 10.06 3.65
C MET A 152 6.13 11.48 4.21
N LEU A 153 6.73 12.43 3.49
CA LEU A 153 6.75 13.83 3.92
C LEU A 153 5.36 14.46 3.91
N GLU A 154 4.49 14.08 2.98
CA GLU A 154 3.09 14.51 2.99
C GLU A 154 2.32 13.93 4.19
N ILE A 155 2.48 12.64 4.49
CA ILE A 155 1.89 12.03 5.70
C ILE A 155 2.34 12.79 6.95
N ARG A 156 3.64 13.10 7.04
CA ARG A 156 4.23 13.90 8.13
C ARG A 156 3.63 15.30 8.21
N ARG A 157 3.55 16.01 7.07
CA ARG A 157 3.05 17.38 6.97
C ARG A 157 1.59 17.47 7.38
N VAL A 158 0.77 16.49 6.99
CA VAL A 158 -0.65 16.39 7.37
C VAL A 158 -0.78 16.01 8.84
N GLY A 159 0.12 15.16 9.36
CA GLY A 159 0.17 14.76 10.77
C GLY A 159 -0.98 13.86 11.21
N ARG A 160 -1.75 13.28 10.27
CA ARG A 160 -2.91 12.42 10.55
C ARG A 160 -2.65 11.00 10.08
N ILE A 161 -1.65 10.34 10.68
CA ILE A 161 -1.21 8.97 10.33
C ILE A 161 -2.40 8.00 10.27
N LEU A 162 -3.37 8.14 11.18
CA LEU A 162 -4.56 7.30 11.25
C LEU A 162 -5.39 7.29 9.95
N MET A 163 -5.37 8.38 9.17
CA MET A 163 -6.09 8.46 7.89
C MET A 163 -5.48 7.56 6.81
N TYR A 164 -4.19 7.23 6.93
CA TYR A 164 -3.45 6.45 5.94
C TYR A 164 -3.42 4.97 6.30
N ILE A 165 -3.23 4.64 7.58
CA ILE A 165 -2.96 3.26 8.01
C ILE A 165 -3.95 2.73 9.07
N GLY A 166 -4.95 3.53 9.48
CA GLY A 166 -5.77 3.23 10.65
C GLY A 166 -4.94 3.31 11.92
N GLU A 167 -5.16 2.42 12.90
CA GLU A 167 -4.35 2.36 14.12
C GLU A 167 -2.83 2.46 13.83
N ALA A 168 -2.11 3.34 14.54
CA ALA A 168 -0.71 3.65 14.29
C ALA A 168 0.19 2.49 14.73
N ARG A 169 0.39 1.50 13.85
CA ARG A 169 1.21 0.32 14.08
C ARG A 169 2.34 0.22 13.05
N VAL A 170 3.56 -0.10 13.48
CA VAL A 170 4.75 -0.05 12.60
C VAL A 170 4.63 -0.98 11.40
N GLU A 171 4.07 -2.17 11.60
CA GLU A 171 3.87 -3.15 10.54
C GLU A 171 2.80 -2.70 9.53
N ARG A 172 1.88 -1.82 9.92
CA ARG A 172 0.92 -1.20 9.00
C ARG A 172 1.59 -0.11 8.17
N MET A 173 2.39 0.75 8.79
CA MET A 173 3.18 1.76 8.05
C MET A 173 4.18 1.09 7.09
N ALA A 174 4.85 0.03 7.51
CA ALA A 174 5.73 -0.75 6.65
C ALA A 174 4.97 -1.36 5.47
N GLY A 175 3.80 -1.97 5.73
CA GLY A 175 2.94 -2.46 4.67
C GLY A 175 2.56 -1.38 3.67
N TYR A 176 2.15 -0.20 4.14
CA TYR A 176 1.83 0.95 3.30
C TYR A 176 2.99 1.34 2.38
N ILE A 177 4.18 1.51 2.95
CA ILE A 177 5.40 1.84 2.19
C ILE A 177 5.72 0.75 1.16
N ASP A 178 5.67 -0.53 1.55
CA ASP A 178 5.94 -1.66 0.65
C ASP A 178 4.98 -1.69 -0.54
N GLY A 179 3.69 -1.46 -0.29
CA GLY A 179 2.67 -1.40 -1.34
C GLY A 179 2.91 -0.24 -2.31
N TYR A 180 3.23 0.93 -1.78
CA TYR A 180 3.53 2.12 -2.57
C TYR A 180 4.76 1.88 -3.48
N ARG A 181 5.85 1.37 -2.89
CA ARG A 181 7.10 1.06 -3.60
C ARG A 181 6.91 0.00 -4.68
N LEU A 182 6.14 -1.05 -4.39
CA LEU A 182 5.86 -2.09 -5.38
C LEU A 182 5.10 -1.51 -6.58
N CYS A 183 4.11 -0.66 -6.35
CA CYS A 183 3.37 0.01 -7.42
C CYS A 183 4.31 0.85 -8.31
N LEU A 184 5.17 1.69 -7.72
CA LEU A 184 6.19 2.45 -8.47
C LEU A 184 7.09 1.52 -9.30
N SER A 185 7.59 0.44 -8.68
CA SER A 185 8.48 -0.50 -9.33
C SER A 185 7.82 -1.21 -10.51
N LEU A 186 6.59 -1.67 -10.35
CA LEU A 186 5.81 -2.32 -11.41
C LEU A 186 5.41 -1.34 -12.52
N ALA A 187 5.28 -0.05 -12.19
CA ALA A 187 5.12 1.01 -13.18
C ALA A 187 6.43 1.35 -13.92
N GLY A 188 7.55 0.72 -13.55
CA GLY A 188 8.87 0.97 -14.15
C GLY A 188 9.58 2.21 -13.62
N LEU A 189 9.08 2.79 -12.52
CA LEU A 189 9.69 3.95 -11.86
C LEU A 189 10.72 3.47 -10.83
N LYS A 190 11.93 4.02 -10.91
CA LYS A 190 13.00 3.77 -9.95
C LYS A 190 12.93 4.80 -8.83
N ASP A 191 12.64 4.35 -7.62
CA ASP A 191 12.66 5.20 -6.43
C ASP A 191 14.07 5.27 -5.81
N GLU A 192 14.98 5.92 -6.53
CA GLU A 192 16.38 6.02 -6.11
C GLU A 192 16.56 6.86 -4.83
N GLU A 193 15.70 7.86 -4.61
CA GLU A 193 15.76 8.70 -3.43
C GLU A 193 15.43 7.89 -2.18
N TYR A 194 14.38 7.07 -2.22
CA TYR A 194 14.05 6.21 -1.10
C TYR A 194 15.14 5.17 -0.82
N LEU A 195 15.78 4.62 -1.88
CA LEU A 195 16.92 3.71 -1.70
C LEU A 195 18.13 4.40 -1.03
N ARG A 196 18.40 5.67 -1.38
CA ARG A 196 19.44 6.47 -0.71
C ARG A 196 19.07 6.78 0.74
N PHE A 197 17.79 7.04 1.02
CA PHE A 197 17.28 7.22 2.38
C PHE A 197 17.47 5.95 3.24
N GLU A 198 17.09 4.77 2.72
CA GLU A 198 17.31 3.49 3.41
C GLU A 198 18.79 3.25 3.71
N ARG A 199 19.67 3.54 2.74
CA ARG A 199 21.12 3.44 2.95
C ARG A 199 21.62 4.44 3.98
N TRP A 200 21.15 5.69 3.94
CA TRP A 200 21.52 6.72 4.91
C TRP A 200 21.10 6.34 6.35
N LEU A 201 19.95 5.70 6.53
CA LEU A 201 19.54 5.17 7.84
C LEU A 201 20.54 4.14 8.39
N GLN A 202 21.11 3.31 7.51
CA GLN A 202 22.13 2.33 7.87
C GLN A 202 23.49 2.99 8.13
N ASP A 203 23.94 3.87 7.22
CA ASP A 203 25.24 4.55 7.30
C ASP A 203 25.34 5.44 8.56
N THR A 204 24.23 6.02 9.00
CA THR A 204 24.15 6.81 10.23
C THR A 204 23.87 5.98 11.49
N SER A 205 23.87 4.65 11.38
CA SER A 205 23.59 3.71 12.48
C SER A 205 22.23 3.91 13.16
N ARG A 206 21.28 4.56 12.49
CA ARG A 206 19.89 4.71 12.97
C ARG A 206 19.13 3.39 12.87
N VAL A 207 19.45 2.61 11.84
CA VAL A 207 19.00 1.23 11.68
C VAL A 207 20.24 0.35 11.61
N PRO A 208 20.51 -0.51 12.61
CA PRO A 208 21.65 -1.40 12.59
C PRO A 208 21.64 -2.33 11.37
N LEU A 209 22.82 -2.73 10.89
CA LEU A 209 22.93 -3.69 9.78
C LEU A 209 22.18 -4.99 10.11
N GLY A 210 21.36 -5.45 9.17
CA GLY A 210 20.53 -6.65 9.33
C GLY A 210 19.20 -6.43 10.07
N HIS A 211 18.95 -5.23 10.59
CA HIS A 211 17.65 -4.85 11.16
C HIS A 211 16.83 -4.06 10.14
N THR A 212 15.52 -4.09 10.32
CA THR A 212 14.61 -3.17 9.62
C THR A 212 14.35 -1.93 10.49
N TRP A 213 13.84 -0.86 9.88
CA TRP A 213 13.50 0.34 10.64
C TRP A 213 12.36 0.08 11.62
N GLU A 214 11.44 -0.84 11.30
CA GLU A 214 10.33 -1.23 12.17
C GLU A 214 10.87 -1.67 13.54
N ASP A 215 11.80 -2.63 13.54
CA ASP A 215 12.35 -3.20 14.76
C ASP A 215 13.22 -2.17 15.51
N ALA A 216 14.12 -1.49 14.80
CA ALA A 216 15.07 -0.56 15.39
C ALA A 216 14.36 0.62 16.07
N PHE A 217 13.36 1.21 15.40
CA PHE A 217 12.64 2.36 15.93
C PHE A 217 11.60 1.97 16.96
N LEU A 218 10.93 0.82 16.81
CA LEU A 218 10.01 0.34 17.85
C LEU A 218 10.76 0.03 19.15
N GLN A 219 11.94 -0.58 19.06
CA GLN A 219 12.79 -0.83 20.23
C GLN A 219 13.25 0.48 20.88
N ALA A 220 13.72 1.45 20.08
CA ALA A 220 14.14 2.76 20.59
C ALA A 220 12.99 3.56 21.23
N ALA A 221 11.76 3.33 20.77
CA ALA A 221 10.54 3.92 21.30
C ALA A 221 9.90 3.09 22.45
N HIS A 222 10.60 2.09 23.00
CA HIS A 222 10.10 1.23 24.07
C HIS A 222 8.75 0.55 23.76
N GLY A 223 8.53 0.18 22.50
CA GLY A 223 7.28 -0.44 22.05
C GLY A 223 6.18 0.55 21.66
N ASP A 224 6.41 1.86 21.74
CA ASP A 224 5.48 2.86 21.24
C ASP A 224 5.54 2.92 19.71
N HIS A 225 4.52 2.35 19.06
CA HIS A 225 4.43 2.29 17.61
C HIS A 225 4.25 3.66 16.96
N GLU A 226 3.47 4.56 17.56
CA GLU A 226 3.20 5.87 16.98
C GLU A 226 4.47 6.73 17.04
N ALA A 227 5.17 6.71 18.18
CA ALA A 227 6.47 7.36 18.31
C ALA A 227 7.52 6.78 17.32
N ALA A 228 7.54 5.47 17.11
CA ALA A 228 8.41 4.82 16.13
C ALA A 228 8.12 5.26 14.68
N ILE A 229 6.83 5.40 14.32
CA ILE A 229 6.43 5.92 13.00
C ILE A 229 6.82 7.38 12.86
N HIS A 230 6.57 8.22 13.86
CA HIS A 230 7.01 9.62 13.84
C HIS A 230 8.52 9.73 13.68
N ARG A 231 9.29 8.87 14.35
CA ARG A 231 10.74 8.82 14.20
C ARG A 231 11.17 8.52 12.76
N LEU A 232 10.51 7.58 12.08
CA LEU A 232 10.76 7.30 10.66
C LEU A 232 10.47 8.54 9.79
N LEU A 233 9.32 9.16 9.99
CA LEU A 233 8.90 10.34 9.23
C LEU A 233 9.86 11.53 9.43
N ASP A 234 10.31 11.77 10.67
CA ASP A 234 11.30 12.80 10.98
C ASP A 234 12.66 12.51 10.36
N CYS A 235 13.09 11.24 10.34
CA CYS A 235 14.31 10.84 9.62
C CYS A 235 14.21 11.14 8.12
N GLY A 236 13.04 10.93 7.50
CA GLY A 236 12.81 11.29 6.11
C GLY A 236 12.94 12.79 5.85
N ALA A 237 12.43 13.62 6.77
CA ALA A 237 12.56 15.08 6.68
C ALA A 237 14.01 15.55 6.87
N GLU A 238 14.73 14.94 7.82
CA GLU A 238 16.15 15.21 8.06
C GLU A 238 17.00 14.87 6.84
N PHE A 239 16.80 13.69 6.25
CA PHE A 239 17.50 13.27 5.03
C PHE A 239 17.28 14.24 3.87
N ARG A 240 16.03 14.72 3.68
CA ARG A 240 15.69 15.70 2.65
C ARG A 240 16.40 17.03 2.86
N ALA A 241 16.44 17.51 4.11
CA ALA A 241 17.08 18.76 4.46
C ALA A 241 18.60 18.72 4.18
N LEU A 242 19.25 17.60 4.52
CA LEU A 242 20.67 17.39 4.23
C LEU A 242 20.94 17.35 2.72
N SER A 243 20.10 16.65 1.96
CA SER A 243 20.24 16.52 0.51
C SER A 243 20.02 17.84 -0.24
N SER A 244 19.32 18.79 0.36
CA SER A 244 19.04 20.11 -0.23
C SER A 244 20.10 21.17 0.11
N ALA A 245 21.00 20.86 1.05
CA ALA A 245 22.07 21.76 1.52
C ALA A 245 23.41 21.56 0.79
N CYS A 246 23.49 20.57 -0.12
CA CYS A 246 24.63 20.30 -0.99
C CYS A 246 24.32 20.71 -2.43
#